data_AF-A0A4Q4TDS0-F1
#
_entry.id   AF-A0A4Q4TDS0-F1
#
_cell.length_a   1.000
_cell.length_b   1.000
_cell.length_c   1.000
_cell.angle_alpha   90.00
_cell.angle_beta   90.00
_cell.angle_gamma   90.00
#
_symmetry.space_group_name_H-M   'P 1'
#
loop_
_entity.id
_entity.type
_entity.pdbx_description
1 polymer ?
#
loop_
_entity_poly.entity_id
_entity_poly.type
_entity_poly.pdbx_seq_one_letter_code
_entity_poly.pdbx_strand_id
1 'polypeptide(L)'
;MQVGAAFTVLSAFATFVMAAEVGDTGVLNGLDAGLAGTVTVRDENTLEISGYTLEDASAPALYWWGATTEDLSSGWRIHTERVATTASDETITIPLDNGYTADEFSVVGLWCEEFALNFGQTTLETSDGSSPTETSDGSSSTTDSSTPSNSAAEKTITISLCALAATAIFAISTV
;
A
#
# COMPACT_ATOMS: atom_id res chain seq x y z
N MET A 1 16.11 4.78 -59.42
CA MET A 1 15.92 5.63 -58.22
C MET A 1 14.66 5.11 -57.53
N GLN A 2 14.84 4.24 -56.55
CA GLN A 2 13.76 3.54 -55.86
C GLN A 2 13.46 4.30 -54.57
N VAL A 3 12.35 5.02 -54.55
CA VAL A 3 11.92 5.79 -53.38
C VAL A 3 11.20 4.81 -52.46
N GLY A 4 11.92 4.36 -51.42
CA GLY A 4 11.36 3.49 -50.39
C GLY A 4 10.42 4.30 -49.50
N ALA A 5 9.11 4.02 -49.61
CA ALA A 5 8.13 4.49 -48.65
C ALA A 5 8.33 3.70 -47.35
N ALA A 6 8.99 4.33 -46.37
CA ALA A 6 9.01 3.85 -45.01
C ALA A 6 7.60 4.01 -44.41
N PHE A 7 6.81 2.94 -44.43
CA PHE A 7 5.59 2.83 -43.65
C PHE A 7 6.00 2.71 -42.18
N THR A 8 6.08 3.83 -41.48
CA THR A 8 6.20 3.87 -40.02
C THR A 8 4.88 3.34 -39.45
N VAL A 9 4.88 2.07 -39.06
CA VAL A 9 3.79 1.45 -38.30
C VAL A 9 3.80 2.10 -36.92
N LEU A 10 2.93 3.08 -36.72
CA LEU A 10 2.60 3.63 -35.40
C LEU A 10 1.81 2.55 -34.65
N SER A 11 2.52 1.64 -33.99
CA SER A 11 1.92 0.70 -33.05
C SER A 11 1.44 1.52 -31.85
N ALA A 12 0.17 1.91 -31.88
CA ALA A 12 -0.52 2.37 -30.68
C ALA A 12 -0.56 1.20 -29.69
N PHE A 13 0.42 1.13 -28.81
CA PHE A 13 0.28 0.38 -27.57
C PHE A 13 -0.80 1.10 -26.77
N ALA A 14 -2.05 0.68 -26.93
CA ALA A 14 -3.09 1.00 -25.98
C ALA A 14 -2.65 0.38 -24.65
N THR A 15 -2.12 1.20 -23.75
CA THR A 15 -2.01 0.85 -22.34
C THR A 15 -3.44 0.62 -21.87
N PHE A 16 -3.85 -0.63 -21.89
CA PHE A 16 -5.11 -1.07 -21.29
C PHE A 16 -4.95 -0.78 -19.81
N VAL A 17 -5.60 0.28 -19.32
CA VAL A 17 -5.75 0.50 -17.89
C VAL A 17 -6.44 -0.75 -17.37
N MET A 18 -5.78 -1.47 -16.47
CA MET A 18 -6.34 -2.64 -15.79
C MET A 18 -7.32 -2.09 -14.75
N ALA A 19 -8.48 -1.68 -15.25
CA ALA A 19 -9.66 -1.32 -14.47
C ALA A 19 -10.02 -2.44 -13.50
N ALA A 20 -10.43 -2.10 -12.27
CA ALA A 20 -10.98 -3.12 -11.37
C ALA A 20 -12.36 -3.59 -11.87
N GLU A 21 -12.61 -4.89 -11.84
CA GLU A 21 -13.87 -5.52 -12.22
C GLU A 21 -14.65 -6.04 -11.00
N VAL A 22 -15.95 -6.30 -11.19
CA VAL A 22 -16.79 -6.85 -10.12
C VAL A 22 -16.29 -8.24 -9.73
N GLY A 23 -15.96 -8.42 -8.46
CA GLY A 23 -15.34 -9.64 -7.93
C GLY A 23 -13.82 -9.55 -7.73
N ASP A 24 -13.19 -8.45 -8.14
CA ASP A 24 -11.79 -8.19 -7.79
C ASP A 24 -11.64 -7.97 -6.30
N THR A 25 -10.50 -8.41 -5.77
CA THR A 25 -10.19 -8.31 -4.36
C THR A 25 -8.77 -7.82 -4.13
N GLY A 26 -8.56 -7.19 -2.99
CA GLY A 26 -7.25 -6.72 -2.56
C GLY A 26 -7.16 -6.68 -1.04
N VAL A 27 -6.02 -7.08 -0.48
CA VAL A 27 -5.76 -6.95 0.97
C VAL A 27 -5.14 -5.59 1.25
N LEU A 28 -5.76 -4.81 2.14
CA LEU A 28 -5.24 -3.52 2.57
C LEU A 28 -3.93 -3.71 3.33
N ASN A 29 -2.88 -3.08 2.83
CA ASN A 29 -1.60 -3.01 3.49
C ASN A 29 -1.49 -1.66 4.20
N GLY A 30 -1.80 -1.64 5.50
CA GLY A 30 -1.59 -0.48 6.35
C GLY A 30 -0.10 -0.25 6.60
N LEU A 31 0.38 0.96 6.28
CA LEU A 31 1.80 1.28 6.44
C LEU A 31 2.15 1.67 7.89
N ASP A 32 1.30 2.48 8.53
CA ASP A 32 1.59 3.04 9.87
C ASP A 32 0.36 3.22 10.78
N ALA A 33 -0.86 3.18 10.24
CA ALA A 33 -2.09 3.52 10.97
C ALA A 33 -2.92 2.32 11.46
N GLY A 34 -2.37 1.10 11.34
CA GLY A 34 -3.11 -0.12 11.68
C GLY A 34 -4.30 -0.39 10.76
N LEU A 35 -4.24 0.09 9.52
CA LEU A 35 -5.27 -0.20 8.51
C LEU A 35 -5.15 -1.65 8.07
N ALA A 36 -6.23 -2.41 8.24
CA ALA A 36 -6.33 -3.77 7.73
C ALA A 36 -7.73 -4.04 7.19
N GLY A 37 -7.84 -5.06 6.35
CA GLY A 37 -9.09 -5.52 5.77
C GLY A 37 -8.89 -6.03 4.35
N THR A 38 -9.90 -6.70 3.83
CA THR A 38 -9.95 -7.16 2.45
C THR A 38 -11.01 -6.36 1.70
N VAL A 39 -10.57 -5.60 0.71
CA VAL A 39 -11.46 -4.89 -0.21
C VAL A 39 -11.93 -5.87 -1.28
N THR A 40 -13.22 -5.81 -1.56
CA THR A 40 -13.87 -6.57 -2.63
C THR A 40 -14.76 -5.62 -3.42
N VAL A 41 -14.64 -5.65 -4.75
CA VAL A 41 -15.54 -4.92 -5.63
C VAL A 41 -16.87 -5.67 -5.67
N ARG A 42 -17.85 -5.14 -4.95
CA ARG A 42 -19.18 -5.76 -4.84
C ARG A 42 -20.03 -5.46 -6.07
N ASP A 43 -20.00 -4.21 -6.52
CA ASP A 43 -20.73 -3.70 -7.68
C ASP A 43 -19.92 -2.57 -8.35
N GLU A 44 -20.33 -2.14 -9.54
CA GLU A 44 -19.68 -1.06 -10.31
C GLU A 44 -19.52 0.27 -9.54
N ASN A 45 -20.39 0.52 -8.55
CA ASN A 45 -20.35 1.72 -7.70
C ASN A 45 -20.25 1.39 -6.21
N THR A 46 -19.86 0.16 -5.82
CA THR A 46 -19.84 -0.22 -4.40
C THR A 46 -18.65 -1.14 -4.08
N LEU A 47 -17.88 -0.73 -3.09
CA LEU A 47 -16.82 -1.55 -2.50
C LEU A 47 -17.28 -2.10 -1.15
N GLU A 48 -16.89 -3.33 -0.86
CA GLU A 48 -17.07 -3.96 0.44
C GLU A 48 -15.70 -4.21 1.06
N ILE A 49 -15.54 -3.85 2.34
CA ILE A 49 -14.31 -4.13 3.09
C ILE A 49 -14.66 -5.06 4.23
N SER A 50 -14.15 -6.28 4.17
CA SER A 50 -14.30 -7.30 5.20
C SER A 50 -13.11 -7.29 6.15
N GLY A 51 -13.36 -7.43 7.46
CA GLY A 51 -12.30 -7.39 8.49
C GLY A 51 -11.62 -6.01 8.57
N TYR A 52 -12.38 -4.95 8.31
CA TYR A 52 -11.94 -3.58 8.39
C TYR A 52 -11.50 -3.24 9.82
N THR A 53 -10.23 -2.85 9.93
CA THR A 53 -9.62 -2.36 11.16
C THR A 53 -8.90 -1.06 10.85
N LEU A 54 -9.06 -0.08 11.74
CA LEU A 54 -8.36 1.20 11.69
C LEU A 54 -8.02 1.60 13.13
N GLU A 55 -6.75 1.52 13.48
CA GLU A 55 -6.26 1.85 14.83
C GLU A 55 -6.14 3.36 15.05
N ASP A 56 -5.72 4.11 14.03
CA ASP A 56 -5.62 5.56 14.08
C ASP A 56 -6.49 6.26 13.03
N ALA A 57 -7.51 6.97 13.51
CA ALA A 57 -8.36 7.86 12.71
C ALA A 57 -8.09 9.35 13.03
N SER A 58 -6.88 9.69 13.49
CA SER A 58 -6.55 11.04 13.95
C SER A 58 -6.38 12.04 12.79
N ALA A 59 -6.29 11.55 11.55
CA ALA A 59 -6.16 12.38 10.36
C ALA A 59 -7.44 13.21 10.09
N PRO A 60 -7.35 14.55 9.97
CA PRO A 60 -8.51 15.43 9.88
C PRO A 60 -9.23 15.39 8.52
N ALA A 61 -8.57 14.89 7.47
CA ALA A 61 -9.08 14.85 6.09
C ALA A 61 -8.82 13.49 5.43
N LEU A 62 -9.14 12.40 6.14
CA LEU A 62 -8.96 11.03 5.68
C LEU A 62 -10.18 10.55 4.88
N TYR A 63 -9.96 10.14 3.62
CA TYR A 63 -11.01 9.66 2.73
C TYR A 63 -10.58 8.41 1.97
N TRP A 64 -11.56 7.70 1.42
CA TRP A 64 -11.29 6.66 0.44
C TRP A 64 -10.83 7.27 -0.88
N TRP A 65 -9.73 6.72 -1.37
CA TRP A 65 -8.99 7.20 -2.53
C TRP A 65 -8.81 6.08 -3.53
N GLY A 66 -8.96 6.40 -4.82
CA GLY A 66 -8.71 5.50 -5.93
C GLY A 66 -7.59 6.05 -6.80
N ALA A 67 -6.77 5.17 -7.36
CA ALA A 67 -5.74 5.52 -8.32
C ALA A 67 -5.61 4.45 -9.42
N THR A 68 -5.13 4.88 -10.59
CA THR A 68 -4.79 3.97 -11.71
C THR A 68 -3.38 3.38 -11.58
N THR A 69 -2.59 3.88 -10.63
CA THR A 69 -1.23 3.44 -10.35
C THR A 69 -1.06 3.23 -8.86
N GLU A 70 0.03 2.58 -8.45
CA GLU A 70 0.38 2.38 -7.04
C GLU A 70 0.65 3.70 -6.30
N ASP A 71 0.73 4.83 -6.99
CA ASP A 71 0.87 6.13 -6.36
C ASP A 71 -0.49 6.79 -6.09
N LEU A 72 -0.97 6.66 -4.84
CA LEU A 72 -2.21 7.31 -4.39
C LEU A 72 -2.17 8.84 -4.47
N SER A 73 -0.99 9.48 -4.51
CA SER A 73 -0.89 10.94 -4.64
C SER A 73 -1.39 11.44 -6.01
N SER A 74 -1.38 10.57 -7.02
CA SER A 74 -1.94 10.81 -8.36
C SER A 74 -3.43 10.46 -8.46
N GLY A 75 -3.99 9.88 -7.41
CA GLY A 75 -5.36 9.42 -7.35
C GLY A 75 -6.38 10.52 -7.09
N TRP A 76 -7.61 10.12 -6.86
CA TRP A 76 -8.74 11.00 -6.55
C TRP A 76 -9.61 10.41 -5.45
N ARG A 77 -10.41 11.28 -4.84
CA ARG A 77 -11.41 10.87 -3.86
C ARG A 77 -12.52 10.10 -4.54
N ILE A 78 -12.76 8.87 -4.08
CA ILE A 78 -13.83 8.00 -4.59
C ILE A 78 -15.07 7.98 -3.69
N HIS A 79 -14.93 8.47 -2.45
CA HIS A 79 -16.03 8.56 -1.49
C HIS A 79 -15.98 9.87 -0.69
N THR A 80 -17.13 10.54 -0.57
CA THR A 80 -17.24 11.86 0.06
C THR A 80 -17.27 11.82 1.58
N GLU A 81 -17.73 10.71 2.19
CA GLU A 81 -17.76 10.60 3.65
C GLU A 81 -16.34 10.46 4.19
N ARG A 82 -16.04 11.25 5.21
CA ARG A 82 -14.74 11.23 5.88
C ARG A 82 -14.65 10.03 6.82
N VAL A 83 -13.52 9.33 6.79
CA VAL A 83 -13.20 8.32 7.79
C VAL A 83 -12.66 9.03 9.04
N ALA A 84 -13.48 9.10 10.09
CA ALA A 84 -13.15 9.81 11.34
C ALA A 84 -13.28 8.95 12.59
N THR A 85 -13.59 7.66 12.41
CA THR A 85 -13.86 6.73 13.51
C THR A 85 -12.95 5.52 13.33
N THR A 86 -12.34 5.08 14.42
CA THR A 86 -11.61 3.83 14.50
C THR A 86 -12.57 2.65 14.40
N ALA A 87 -12.14 1.55 13.81
CA ALA A 87 -12.92 0.32 13.71
C ALA A 87 -12.04 -0.88 14.05
N SER A 88 -12.65 -1.99 14.46
CA SER A 88 -11.90 -3.21 14.78
C SER A 88 -12.70 -4.43 14.32
N ASP A 89 -12.21 -5.10 13.28
CA ASP A 89 -12.79 -6.32 12.70
C ASP A 89 -14.26 -6.16 12.26
N GLU A 90 -14.56 -5.08 11.53
CA GLU A 90 -15.91 -4.80 11.04
C GLU A 90 -16.04 -5.06 9.54
N THR A 91 -17.27 -5.17 9.04
CA THR A 91 -17.52 -5.21 7.59
C THR A 91 -18.25 -3.94 7.21
N ILE A 92 -17.65 -3.15 6.33
CA ILE A 92 -18.19 -1.88 5.88
C ILE A 92 -18.41 -1.88 4.37
N THR A 93 -19.34 -1.04 3.92
CA THR A 93 -19.65 -0.87 2.50
C THR A 93 -19.43 0.59 2.14
N ILE A 94 -18.62 0.83 1.12
CA ILE A 94 -18.24 2.15 0.64
C ILE A 94 -18.91 2.36 -0.71
N PRO A 95 -19.99 3.14 -0.78
CA PRO A 95 -20.58 3.53 -2.05
C PRO A 95 -19.66 4.53 -2.74
N LEU A 96 -19.34 4.30 -4.00
CA LEU A 96 -18.61 5.27 -4.80
C LEU A 96 -19.50 6.49 -5.06
N ASP A 97 -18.92 7.69 -4.98
CA ASP A 97 -19.67 8.91 -5.26
C ASP A 97 -20.16 8.94 -6.73
N ASN A 98 -21.24 9.68 -6.98
CA ASN A 98 -21.82 9.81 -8.32
C ASN A 98 -20.77 10.26 -9.35
N GLY A 99 -20.50 9.38 -10.32
CA GLY A 99 -19.58 9.64 -11.42
C GLY A 99 -18.30 8.81 -11.38
N TYR A 100 -18.02 8.13 -10.26
CA TYR A 100 -16.91 7.17 -10.19
C TYR A 100 -17.40 5.73 -10.26
N THR A 101 -16.68 4.92 -11.00
CA THR A 101 -16.92 3.48 -11.10
C THR A 101 -15.65 2.70 -10.75
N ALA A 102 -15.83 1.45 -10.32
CA ALA A 102 -14.72 0.57 -9.98
C ALA A 102 -13.74 0.39 -11.14
N ASP A 103 -14.22 0.48 -12.39
CA ASP A 103 -13.37 0.35 -13.57
C ASP A 103 -12.43 1.56 -13.82
N GLU A 104 -12.61 2.67 -13.11
CA GLU A 104 -11.72 3.83 -13.28
C GLU A 104 -10.42 3.72 -12.49
N PHE A 105 -10.33 2.83 -11.49
CA PHE A 105 -9.15 2.66 -10.65
C PHE A 105 -8.78 1.19 -10.48
N SER A 106 -7.50 0.96 -10.18
CA SER A 106 -6.94 -0.38 -9.91
C SER A 106 -6.43 -0.48 -8.48
N VAL A 107 -6.12 0.66 -7.88
CA VAL A 107 -5.58 0.78 -6.54
C VAL A 107 -6.56 1.57 -5.69
N VAL A 108 -6.82 1.08 -4.48
CA VAL A 108 -7.73 1.71 -3.53
C VAL A 108 -7.08 1.75 -2.15
N GLY A 109 -7.31 2.83 -1.42
CA GLY A 109 -6.76 2.99 -0.08
C GLY A 109 -7.30 4.20 0.67
N LEU A 110 -6.70 4.48 1.81
CA LEU A 110 -6.99 5.66 2.59
C LEU A 110 -5.92 6.72 2.37
N TRP A 111 -6.36 7.93 2.05
CA TRP A 111 -5.50 9.08 1.79
C TRP A 111 -5.95 10.28 2.62
N CYS A 112 -4.98 10.96 3.23
CA CYS A 112 -5.21 12.20 3.94
C CYS A 112 -4.94 13.40 3.01
N GLU A 113 -5.99 14.12 2.61
CA GLU A 113 -5.87 15.28 1.70
C GLU A 113 -5.03 16.41 2.29
N GLU A 114 -5.18 16.68 3.59
CA GLU A 114 -4.56 17.84 4.23
C GLU A 114 -3.04 17.68 4.39
N PHE A 115 -2.58 16.45 4.61
CA PHE A 115 -1.15 16.16 4.81
C PHE A 115 -0.50 15.44 3.63
N ALA A 116 -1.28 15.07 2.60
CA ALA A 116 -0.83 14.27 1.48
C ALA A 116 -0.13 12.96 1.93
N LEU A 117 -0.76 12.26 2.88
CA LEU A 117 -0.21 11.04 3.48
C LEU A 117 -1.06 9.82 3.11
N ASN A 118 -0.37 8.74 2.78
CA ASN A 118 -0.94 7.43 2.51
C ASN A 118 -1.05 6.63 3.81
N PHE A 119 -2.25 6.18 4.15
CA PHE A 119 -2.51 5.38 5.35
C PHE A 119 -2.46 3.87 5.08
N GLY A 120 -2.48 3.50 3.81
CA GLY A 120 -2.46 2.14 3.34
C GLY A 120 -3.34 1.98 2.12
N GLN A 121 -2.98 1.02 1.30
CA GLN A 121 -3.62 0.77 0.02
C GLN A 121 -3.58 -0.69 -0.35
N THR A 122 -4.34 -1.04 -1.36
CA THR A 122 -4.29 -2.33 -2.02
C THR A 122 -4.52 -2.16 -3.50
N THR A 123 -3.94 -3.08 -4.27
CA THR A 123 -4.26 -3.25 -5.68
C THR A 123 -5.37 -4.29 -5.76
N LEU A 124 -6.44 -3.96 -6.48
CA LEU A 124 -7.53 -4.85 -6.79
C LEU A 124 -7.06 -5.76 -7.92
N GLU A 125 -7.05 -7.06 -7.65
CA GLU A 125 -6.69 -8.09 -8.62
C GLU A 125 -7.84 -9.07 -8.78
N THR A 126 -7.99 -9.60 -10.00
CA THR A 126 -8.97 -10.65 -10.28
C THR A 126 -8.67 -11.87 -9.42
N SER A 127 -9.68 -12.31 -8.66
CA SER A 127 -9.60 -13.43 -7.71
C SER A 127 -9.28 -14.81 -8.36
N ASP A 128 -8.97 -14.86 -9.66
CA ASP A 128 -8.52 -16.05 -10.41
C ASP A 128 -7.04 -16.42 -10.10
N GLY A 129 -6.71 -16.54 -8.81
CA GLY A 129 -5.55 -17.33 -8.34
C GLY A 129 -4.15 -16.79 -8.63
N SER A 130 -3.99 -15.59 -9.19
CA SER A 130 -2.71 -14.90 -9.18
C SER A 130 -2.56 -14.17 -7.84
N SER A 131 -1.89 -14.85 -6.92
CA SER A 131 -1.42 -14.28 -5.66
C SER A 131 -0.75 -12.92 -5.91
N PRO A 132 -0.99 -11.88 -5.08
CA PRO A 132 -0.21 -10.66 -5.15
C PRO A 132 1.25 -11.08 -4.98
N THR A 133 2.07 -10.77 -6.00
CA THR A 133 3.51 -10.87 -5.86
C THR A 133 3.87 -9.79 -4.87
N GLU A 134 4.15 -10.20 -3.63
CA GLU A 134 4.67 -9.36 -2.57
C GLU A 134 5.88 -8.58 -3.10
N THR A 135 5.67 -7.36 -3.59
CA THR A 135 6.76 -6.39 -3.72
C THR A 135 6.89 -5.75 -2.35
N SER A 136 7.41 -6.55 -1.43
CA SER A 136 8.15 -6.04 -0.28
C SER A 136 9.40 -5.35 -0.83
N ASP A 137 9.29 -4.10 -1.27
CA ASP A 137 10.46 -3.23 -1.43
C ASP A 137 10.84 -2.64 -0.07
N GLY A 138 11.14 -3.56 0.86
CA GLY A 138 11.94 -3.29 2.01
C GLY A 138 13.40 -3.38 1.58
N SER A 139 14.07 -2.25 1.48
CA SER A 139 15.54 -2.21 1.50
C SER A 139 16.00 -1.01 2.32
N SER A 140 16.86 -1.15 3.32
CA SER A 140 17.73 -2.28 3.67
C SER A 140 18.36 -2.03 5.04
N SER A 141 18.51 -3.07 5.85
CA SER A 141 19.80 -3.38 6.46
C SER A 141 19.88 -4.87 6.80
N THR A 142 20.73 -5.55 6.04
CA THR A 142 21.14 -6.96 6.10
C THR A 142 21.66 -7.40 7.47
N THR A 143 21.34 -8.64 7.92
CA THR A 143 22.27 -9.81 7.93
C THR A 143 21.69 -10.99 8.75
N ASP A 144 21.52 -12.12 8.04
CA ASP A 144 21.51 -13.54 8.42
C ASP A 144 20.73 -14.11 9.64
N SER A 145 19.69 -14.89 9.28
CA SER A 145 19.59 -16.35 9.44
C SER A 145 20.00 -17.00 10.77
N SER A 146 19.00 -17.51 11.52
CA SER A 146 18.75 -18.96 11.71
C SER A 146 17.67 -19.20 12.78
N THR A 147 16.54 -19.80 12.38
CA THR A 147 15.58 -20.51 13.25
C THR A 147 16.27 -21.76 13.86
N PRO A 148 15.87 -22.28 15.05
CA PRO A 148 14.58 -22.97 15.17
C PRO A 148 13.83 -22.78 16.52
N SER A 149 12.49 -22.78 16.41
CA SER A 149 11.55 -23.58 17.21
C SER A 149 11.70 -23.68 18.74
N ASN A 150 10.78 -23.06 19.50
CA ASN A 150 9.72 -23.76 20.23
C ASN A 150 9.09 -22.87 21.32
N SER A 151 7.79 -23.11 21.53
CA SER A 151 6.99 -22.64 22.65
C SER A 151 7.57 -22.95 24.02
N ALA A 152 7.09 -22.16 25.00
CA ALA A 152 7.09 -22.36 26.45
C ALA A 152 8.28 -21.80 27.25
N ALA A 153 7.94 -20.73 27.97
CA ALA A 153 8.27 -20.45 29.37
C ALA A 153 9.74 -20.19 29.79
N GLU A 154 9.83 -19.22 30.69
CA GLU A 154 10.90 -19.00 31.69
C GLU A 154 12.04 -18.01 31.33
N LYS A 155 11.82 -16.75 31.75
CA LYS A 155 12.72 -15.93 32.59
C LYS A 155 14.23 -16.14 32.43
N THR A 156 14.96 -15.14 31.91
CA THR A 156 16.27 -14.70 32.44
C THR A 156 16.77 -13.41 31.76
N ILE A 157 17.20 -12.47 32.59
CA ILE A 157 17.90 -11.21 32.29
C ILE A 157 19.32 -11.51 31.85
N THR A 158 19.79 -10.96 30.71
CA THR A 158 21.23 -10.83 30.42
C THR A 158 21.52 -9.52 29.69
N ILE A 159 22.23 -8.63 30.40
CA ILE A 159 22.88 -7.42 29.88
C ILE A 159 24.21 -7.86 29.24
N SER A 160 24.42 -7.57 27.95
CA SER A 160 25.68 -7.90 27.27
C SER A 160 26.54 -6.65 27.08
N LEU A 161 27.54 -6.50 27.96
CA LEU A 161 28.73 -5.69 27.75
C LEU A 161 29.75 -6.51 26.94
N CYS A 162 30.31 -5.93 25.86
CA CYS A 162 31.70 -6.14 25.37
C CYS A 162 31.87 -5.28 24.09
N ALA A 163 32.55 -4.13 24.05
CA ALA A 163 33.93 -3.75 24.37
C ALA A 163 34.92 -3.85 23.18
N LEU A 164 35.69 -2.75 23.03
CA LEU A 164 37.02 -2.60 22.43
C LEU A 164 37.18 -2.56 20.89
N ALA A 165 37.42 -1.34 20.38
CA ALA A 165 38.69 -1.04 19.71
C ALA A 165 38.99 0.46 19.78
N ALA A 166 40.02 0.82 20.55
CA ALA A 166 40.59 2.14 20.59
C ALA A 166 41.58 2.31 19.44
N THR A 167 41.59 3.48 18.79
CA THR A 167 42.83 4.03 18.23
C THR A 167 42.75 5.55 18.30
N ALA A 168 43.54 6.11 19.21
CA ALA A 168 43.78 7.54 19.32
C ALA A 168 44.70 7.98 18.18
N ILE A 169 44.38 9.10 17.52
CA ILE A 169 45.38 9.93 16.86
C ILE A 169 45.16 11.37 17.33
N PHE A 170 46.06 11.77 18.23
CA PHE A 170 46.35 13.16 18.56
C PHE A 170 47.02 13.83 17.35
N ALA A 171 46.52 14.98 16.90
CA ALA A 171 47.33 15.97 16.20
C ALA A 171 46.81 17.38 16.52
N ILE A 172 47.52 18.01 17.45
CA ILE A 172 47.52 19.43 17.76
C ILE A 172 48.20 20.17 16.60
N SER A 173 47.62 21.28 16.11
CA SER A 173 48.32 22.55 15.88
C SER A 173 47.44 23.59 15.17
N THR A 174 47.26 24.73 15.87
CA THR A 174 47.50 26.13 15.42
C THR A 174 46.84 26.56 14.10
N VAL A 175 45.95 27.56 14.07
CA VAL A 175 46.08 28.93 14.58
C VAL A 175 44.74 29.52 15.01
#